data_AF-J0YXT4-F1
#
_entry.id   AF-J0YXT4-F1
#
_cell.length_a   1.000
_cell.length_b   1.000
_cell.length_c   1.000
_cell.angle_alpha   90.00
_cell.angle_beta   90.00
_cell.angle_gamma   90.00
#
_symmetry.space_group_name_H-M   'P 1'
#
loop_
_entity.id
_entity.type
_entity.pdbx_description
1 polymer ?
#
loop_
_entity_poly.entity_id
_entity_poly.type
_entity_poly.pdbx_seq_one_letter_code
_entity_poly.pdbx_strand_id
1 'polypeptide(L)'
;MNNILEAILQIKDAHNEGVTFHFLENIKEVLRDESGKVTGVKVITMELGESDESGRRLTHEVAGSEHIIPCDLVVAAIEQK
;
A
#
# COMPACT_ATOMS: atom_id res chain seq x y z
N MET A 1 23.53 -6.81 13.20
CA MET A 1 24.01 -5.93 12.10
C MET A 1 23.73 -6.48 10.70
N ASN A 2 22.92 -7.54 10.52
CA ASN A 2 22.72 -8.21 9.21
C ASN A 2 21.29 -8.15 8.63
N ASN A 3 20.35 -7.38 9.19
CA ASN A 3 18.94 -7.47 8.76
C ASN A 3 18.56 -6.51 7.60
N ILE A 4 19.30 -5.41 7.41
CA ILE A 4 18.97 -4.39 6.40
C ILE A 4 19.29 -4.89 4.99
N LEU A 5 20.41 -5.61 4.81
CA LEU A 5 20.83 -6.12 3.51
C LEU A 5 19.84 -7.18 2.98
N GLU A 6 19.39 -8.08 3.87
CA GLU A 6 18.38 -9.09 3.55
C GLU A 6 17.04 -8.46 3.14
N ALA A 7 16.57 -7.42 3.86
CA ALA A 7 15.34 -6.72 3.51
C ALA A 7 15.42 -6.05 2.12
N ILE A 8 16.56 -5.43 1.79
CA ILE A 8 16.77 -4.83 0.47
C ILE A 8 16.73 -5.91 -0.63
N LEU A 9 17.35 -7.07 -0.38
CA LEU A 9 17.33 -8.19 -1.32
C LEU A 9 15.89 -8.70 -1.55
N GLN A 10 15.11 -8.90 -0.49
CA GLN A 10 13.72 -9.35 -0.60
C GLN A 10 12.83 -8.40 -1.40
N ILE A 11 12.98 -7.08 -1.19
CA ILE A 11 12.24 -6.07 -1.97
C ILE A 11 12.64 -6.14 -3.45
N LYS A 12 13.94 -6.31 -3.73
CA LYS A 12 14.46 -6.44 -5.09
C LYS A 12 13.96 -7.71 -5.77
N ASP A 13 13.97 -8.84 -5.07
CA ASP A 13 13.52 -10.12 -5.60
C ASP A 13 12.03 -10.10 -5.90
N ALA A 14 11.20 -9.57 -4.98
CA ALA A 14 9.77 -9.36 -5.22
C ALA A 14 9.53 -8.51 -6.49
N HIS A 15 10.29 -7.43 -6.67
CA HIS A 15 10.21 -6.62 -7.90
C HIS A 15 10.59 -7.44 -9.15
N ASN A 16 11.66 -8.23 -9.09
CA ASN A 16 12.09 -9.09 -10.19
C ASN A 16 11.08 -10.20 -10.52
N GLU A 17 10.34 -10.68 -9.53
CA GLU A 17 9.25 -11.66 -9.67
C GLU A 17 7.96 -11.04 -10.25
N GLY A 18 7.92 -9.72 -10.45
CA GLY A 18 6.80 -9.01 -11.07
C GLY A 18 5.82 -8.38 -10.10
N VAL A 19 6.16 -8.26 -8.81
CA VAL A 19 5.33 -7.54 -7.84
C VAL A 19 5.29 -6.05 -8.19
N THR A 20 4.06 -5.50 -8.28
CA THR A 20 3.83 -4.07 -8.47
C THR A 20 3.70 -3.39 -7.11
N PHE A 21 4.55 -2.39 -6.86
CA PHE A 21 4.51 -1.59 -5.64
C PHE A 21 3.77 -0.28 -5.90
N HIS A 22 2.63 -0.12 -5.23
CA HIS A 22 1.89 1.14 -5.19
C HIS A 22 2.31 1.91 -3.93
N PHE A 23 3.27 2.81 -4.08
CA PHE A 23 3.70 3.68 -2.99
C PHE A 23 2.73 4.85 -2.85
N LEU A 24 2.56 5.33 -1.61
CA LEU A 24 1.68 6.46 -1.30
C LEU A 24 0.24 6.26 -1.77
N GLU A 25 -0.25 5.01 -1.75
CA GLU A 25 -1.66 4.69 -2.02
C GLU A 25 -2.25 4.07 -0.76
N ASN A 26 -3.29 4.70 -0.22
CA ASN A 26 -3.98 4.20 0.97
C ASN A 26 -5.36 3.66 0.59
N ILE A 27 -5.71 2.47 1.08
CA ILE A 27 -7.02 1.86 0.81
C ILE A 27 -8.10 2.57 1.63
N LYS A 28 -9.13 3.10 0.95
CA LYS A 28 -10.31 3.73 1.55
C LYS A 28 -11.47 2.74 1.71
N GLU A 29 -11.58 1.79 0.79
CA GLU A 29 -12.69 0.82 0.78
C GLU A 29 -12.29 -0.46 0.03
N VAL A 30 -12.72 -1.62 0.54
CA VAL A 30 -12.68 -2.89 -0.18
C VAL A 30 -14.00 -3.07 -0.91
N LEU A 31 -13.97 -3.11 -2.24
CA LEU A 31 -15.14 -3.22 -3.10
C LEU A 31 -15.57 -4.68 -3.22
N ARG A 32 -16.89 -4.92 -3.16
CA ARG A 32 -17.49 -6.24 -3.28
C ARG A 32 -18.69 -6.22 -4.21
N ASP A 33 -18.92 -7.32 -4.90
CA ASP A 33 -20.15 -7.52 -5.67
C ASP A 33 -21.34 -7.93 -4.78
N GLU A 34 -22.50 -8.13 -5.40
CA GLU A 34 -23.75 -8.55 -4.73
C GLU A 34 -23.63 -9.91 -4.03
N SER A 35 -22.70 -10.77 -4.46
CA SER A 35 -22.43 -12.06 -3.83
C SER A 35 -21.42 -11.97 -2.68
N GLY A 36 -20.86 -10.79 -2.44
CA GLY A 36 -19.85 -10.52 -1.43
C GLY A 36 -18.42 -10.83 -1.86
N LYS A 37 -18.17 -11.14 -3.13
CA LYS A 37 -16.81 -11.39 -3.66
C LYS A 37 -16.09 -10.06 -3.85
N VAL A 38 -14.80 -10.01 -3.50
CA VAL A 38 -13.95 -8.83 -3.74
C VAL A 38 -13.80 -8.60 -5.24
N THR A 39 -13.95 -7.34 -5.66
CA THR A 39 -13.79 -6.89 -7.05
C THR A 39 -12.70 -5.82 -7.21
N GLY A 40 -12.22 -5.26 -6.11
CA GLY A 40 -11.10 -4.33 -6.09
C GLY A 40 -10.99 -3.58 -4.77
N VAL A 41 -10.10 -2.58 -4.77
CA VAL A 41 -9.96 -1.63 -3.67
C VAL A 41 -10.05 -0.22 -4.22
N LYS A 42 -10.83 0.64 -3.55
CA LYS A 42 -10.78 2.08 -3.76
C LYS A 42 -9.61 2.62 -2.96
N VAL A 43 -8.70 3.29 -3.63
CA VAL A 43 -7.51 3.91 -3.03
C VAL A 43 -7.57 5.43 -3.15
N ILE A 44 -6.80 6.11 -2.31
CA ILE A 44 -6.50 7.53 -2.42
C ILE A 44 -4.98 7.72 -2.41
N THR A 45 -4.52 8.66 -3.21
CA THR A 45 -3.10 9.01 -3.28
C THR A 45 -2.74 9.87 -2.07
N MET A 46 -1.55 9.62 -1.54
CA MET A 46 -0.98 10.33 -0.41
C MET A 46 0.19 11.20 -0.89
N GLU A 47 0.39 12.34 -0.25
CA GLU A 47 1.58 13.18 -0.43
C GLU A 47 2.42 13.22 0.84
N LEU A 48 3.74 13.35 0.65
CA LEU A 48 4.69 13.44 1.75
C LEU A 48 4.73 14.87 2.28
N GLY A 49 4.41 15.03 3.56
CA GLY A 49 4.54 16.28 4.32
C GLY A 49 5.90 16.40 5.02
N GLU A 50 5.90 17.14 6.12
CA GLU A 50 7.07 17.36 6.97
C GLU A 50 7.51 16.07 7.68
N SER A 51 8.80 16.00 8.02
CA SER A 51 9.36 14.91 8.83
C SER A 51 9.00 15.07 10.30
N ASP A 52 8.60 13.98 10.93
CA ASP A 52 8.44 13.86 12.38
C ASP A 52 9.79 13.61 13.09
N GLU A 53 9.77 13.53 14.42
CA GLU A 53 10.95 13.31 15.27
C GLU A 53 11.65 11.96 15.01
N SER A 54 10.96 10.98 14.43
CA SER A 54 11.54 9.68 14.06
C SER A 54 12.24 9.71 12.69
N GLY A 55 12.12 10.83 11.97
CA GLY A 55 12.57 10.98 10.58
C GLY A 55 11.56 10.46 9.55
N ARG A 56 10.41 9.94 9.99
CA ARG A 56 9.33 9.53 9.09
C ARG A 56 8.58 10.78 8.62
N ARG A 57 8.28 10.86 7.33
CA ARG A 57 7.44 11.93 6.82
C ARG A 57 5.97 11.66 7.12
N LEU A 58 5.26 12.70 7.55
CA LEU A 58 3.81 12.69 7.61
C LEU A 58 3.23 12.50 6.21
N THR A 59 2.02 11.96 6.13
CA THR A 59 1.32 11.77 4.86
C THR A 59 -0.07 12.38 4.89
N HIS A 60 -0.45 13.06 3.82
CA HIS A 60 -1.75 13.70 3.66
C HIS A 60 -2.46 13.19 2.41
N GLU A 61 -3.79 13.12 2.44
CA GLU A 61 -4.59 12.69 1.29
C GLU A 61 -4.62 13.77 0.20
N VAL A 62 -4.39 13.38 -1.05
CA VAL A 62 -4.57 14.26 -2.21
C VAL A 62 -6.04 14.20 -2.61
N ALA A 63 -6.78 15.27 -2.31
CA ALA A 63 -8.23 15.31 -2.54
C ALA A 63 -8.58 15.12 -4.03
N GLY A 64 -9.56 14.24 -4.30
CA GLY A 64 -10.03 13.96 -5.66
C GLY A 64 -9.15 12.99 -6.46
N SER A 65 -8.11 12.41 -5.85
CA SER A 65 -7.22 11.45 -6.50
C SER A 65 -7.71 10.00 -6.42
N GLU A 66 -8.91 9.78 -5.89
CA GLU A 66 -9.44 8.44 -5.66
C GLU A 66 -9.63 7.67 -6.96
N HIS A 67 -9.15 6.43 -6.95
CA HIS A 67 -9.31 5.52 -8.08
C HIS A 67 -9.42 4.07 -7.59
N ILE A 68 -9.74 3.16 -8.52
CA ILE A 68 -9.95 1.74 -8.21
C ILE A 68 -8.76 0.94 -8.73
N ILE A 69 -8.19 0.10 -7.87
CA ILE A 69 -7.28 -0.97 -8.27
C ILE A 69 -8.08 -2.28 -8.28
N PRO A 70 -8.31 -2.88 -9.46
CA PRO A 70 -9.07 -4.13 -9.55
C PRO A 70 -8.28 -5.30 -8.97
N CYS A 71 -8.92 -6.11 -8.13
CA CYS A 71 -8.35 -7.33 -7.57
C CYS A 71 -9.45 -8.27 -7.07
N ASP A 72 -9.15 -9.56 -6.95
CA ASP A 72 -10.07 -10.58 -6.45
C ASP A 72 -9.82 -10.97 -4.98
N LEU A 73 -8.69 -10.56 -4.41
CA LEU A 73 -8.24 -10.90 -3.06
C LEU A 73 -7.51 -9.73 -2.41
N VAL A 74 -7.76 -9.54 -1.12
CA VAL A 74 -7.05 -8.58 -0.28
C VAL A 74 -6.47 -9.31 0.93
N VAL A 75 -5.16 -9.14 1.15
CA VAL A 75 -4.44 -9.65 2.33
C VAL A 75 -4.00 -8.46 3.16
N ALA A 76 -4.57 -8.29 4.36
CA ALA A 76 -4.22 -7.20 5.26
C ALA A 76 -2.95 -7.55 6.04
N ALA A 77 -1.90 -6.75 5.87
CA ALA A 77 -0.60 -6.90 6.54
C ALA A 77 -0.19 -5.60 7.27
N ILE A 78 -1.14 -4.98 7.97
CA ILE A 78 -1.02 -3.64 8.57
C ILE A 78 -0.74 -3.68 10.09
N GLU A 79 0.17 -4.55 10.53
CA GLU A 79 0.46 -4.90 11.94
C GLU A 79 -0.37 -6.09 12.49
N GLN A 80 0.18 -6.75 13.50
CA GLN A 80 -0.48 -7.77 14.31
C GLN A 80 -0.54 -7.24 15.75
N LYS A 81 -1.70 -7.33 16.41
CA LYS A 81 -1.85 -6.94 17.82
C LYS A 81 -1.44 -8.06 18.77
#